data_AF-A0A7S0GLR5-F1
#
_entry.id   AF-A0A7S0GLR5-F1
#
_cell.length_a   1.000
_cell.length_b   1.000
_cell.length_c   1.000
_cell.angle_alpha   90.00
_cell.angle_beta   90.00
_cell.angle_gamma   90.00
#
_symmetry.space_group_name_H-M   'P 1'
#
loop_
_entity.id
_entity.type
_entity.pdbx_description
1 polymer ?
#
loop_
_entity_poly.entity_id
_entity_poly.type
_entity_poly.pdbx_seq_one_letter_code
_entity_poly.pdbx_strand_id
1 'polypeptide(L)'
;TMSFLGIKKDKSSSGMPSFGMNGKDLIFSKITALDLVVLYGSYKIYTFLTNTALYNKLKDSVIVGLSSMSELGIPLIYKGLVPDFLIRFAIRIQLRDRLITLKQSSTENEMMSKMSIIKELGEHKTLAIATSEANEQHYEVPAAFYDLSLGPRKKYSSGLWPKRNTTFEESEVAMLDCYMERSGIEDGMSIVDLGCGWGSLTLHVAEKYPNCKITSISNSHSQREYILKTAEDRGYNVGNITVVTCDVSNDKGALDVVKDNDRCFSIEMFEHMKNYSMLLAKVHGFLKPTGKLFVHIFTHKTQTYHFEDGWMAQNFFTGGTMPSDDMLLYFAENFAIKNHWRVNGSNYEKTSNGWLDIMDKNWANGKLKPVMTDAYGAGKEREWYVNWRLFFLACAELWGFDNGEEWIVSHYLFDRK
;
A
#
# COMPACT_ATOMS: atom_id res chain seq x y z
N THR A 1 26.73 21.29 42.47
CA THR A 1 26.78 22.72 42.83
C THR A 1 25.39 23.28 42.61
N MET A 2 24.71 23.62 43.72
CA MET A 2 23.48 24.45 43.92
C MET A 2 22.39 24.44 42.81
N SER A 3 21.19 23.87 42.98
CA SER A 3 20.05 24.18 43.90
C SER A 3 19.21 25.42 43.53
N PHE A 4 17.92 25.36 43.92
CA PHE A 4 16.80 26.33 43.81
C PHE A 4 15.90 26.13 42.58
N LEU A 5 14.56 26.00 42.65
CA LEU A 5 13.58 26.09 43.73
C LEU A 5 12.27 25.45 43.25
N GLY A 6 11.59 24.67 44.09
CA GLY A 6 10.25 24.14 43.79
C GLY A 6 9.13 25.06 44.29
N ILE A 7 7.99 25.07 43.60
CA ILE A 7 6.68 25.48 44.15
C ILE A 7 5.57 24.63 43.51
N LYS A 8 4.82 23.90 44.35
CA LYS A 8 3.45 23.42 44.05
C LYS A 8 2.46 24.57 44.28
N LYS A 9 1.47 24.78 43.40
CA LYS A 9 0.07 24.96 43.81
C LYS A 9 -0.95 24.88 42.67
N ASP A 10 -2.12 24.45 43.12
CA ASP A 10 -3.39 24.05 42.52
C ASP A 10 -4.22 25.12 41.76
N LYS A 11 -5.14 24.61 40.93
CA LYS A 11 -6.48 25.10 40.50
C LYS A 11 -6.71 26.29 39.54
N SER A 12 -7.56 25.96 38.55
CA SER A 12 -8.69 26.72 37.94
C SER A 12 -8.48 27.49 36.62
N SER A 13 -9.33 27.09 35.64
CA SER A 13 -10.02 27.87 34.58
C SER A 13 -9.29 28.86 33.65
N SER A 14 -9.85 28.93 32.42
CA SER A 14 -9.67 29.92 31.34
C SER A 14 -8.50 29.66 30.38
N GLY A 15 -8.64 29.70 29.05
CA GLY A 15 -9.78 29.89 28.17
C GLY A 15 -9.35 29.55 26.72
N MET A 16 -10.29 29.07 25.91
CA MET A 16 -10.11 28.91 24.47
C MET A 16 -10.02 30.28 23.78
N PRO A 17 -9.14 30.48 22.79
CA PRO A 17 -9.24 31.64 21.93
C PRO A 17 -10.36 31.45 20.91
N SER A 18 -11.38 32.31 21.01
CA SER A 18 -12.40 32.50 19.97
C SER A 18 -11.81 33.30 18.80
N PHE A 19 -11.81 32.72 17.60
CA PHE A 19 -11.72 33.50 16.36
C PHE A 19 -13.11 33.59 15.74
N GLY A 20 -13.72 34.77 15.85
CA GLY A 20 -14.93 35.11 15.13
C GLY A 20 -14.62 35.41 13.66
N MET A 21 -15.26 34.67 12.76
CA MET A 21 -15.53 35.14 11.40
C MET A 21 -17.04 35.03 11.17
N ASN A 22 -17.63 36.14 10.76
CA ASN A 22 -19.04 36.31 10.47
C ASN A 22 -19.52 35.27 9.43
N GLY A 23 -20.39 34.38 9.87
CA GLY A 23 -21.11 33.44 9.01
C GLY A 23 -22.07 34.20 8.09
N LYS A 24 -21.81 34.16 6.79
CA LYS A 24 -22.89 34.12 5.80
C LYS A 24 -23.08 32.65 5.44
N ASP A 25 -24.27 32.14 5.73
CA ASP A 25 -24.67 30.76 5.49
C ASP A 25 -24.49 30.35 4.02
N LEU A 26 -23.62 29.37 3.79
CA LEU A 26 -23.63 28.59 2.55
C LEU A 26 -24.70 27.49 2.71
N ILE A 27 -25.89 27.80 2.22
CA ILE A 27 -27.05 26.90 2.26
C ILE A 27 -26.89 25.85 1.15
N PHE A 28 -26.58 24.60 1.54
CA PHE A 28 -26.40 23.43 0.66
C PHE A 28 -27.66 22.94 -0.06
N SER A 29 -28.81 23.61 0.08
CA SER A 29 -30.09 23.17 -0.50
C SER A 29 -30.27 23.54 -1.99
N LYS A 30 -29.22 23.98 -2.69
CA LYS A 30 -29.33 24.55 -4.05
C LYS A 30 -28.33 24.00 -5.08
N ILE A 31 -27.59 22.93 -4.78
CA ILE A 31 -26.75 22.28 -5.80
C ILE A 31 -27.66 21.36 -6.63
N THR A 32 -27.83 21.68 -7.89
CA THR A 32 -28.67 20.94 -8.83
C THR A 32 -27.83 19.97 -9.67
N ALA A 33 -28.46 18.95 -10.26
CA ALA A 33 -27.79 18.05 -11.20
C ALA A 33 -27.16 18.79 -12.39
N LEU A 34 -27.69 19.96 -12.75
CA LEU A 34 -27.16 20.83 -13.80
C LEU A 34 -25.81 21.44 -13.43
N ASP A 35 -25.62 21.82 -12.16
CA ASP A 35 -24.34 22.35 -11.66
C ASP A 35 -23.24 21.28 -11.72
N LEU A 36 -23.61 20.02 -11.48
CA LEU A 36 -22.70 18.87 -11.59
C LEU A 36 -22.36 18.52 -13.05
N VAL A 37 -23.31 18.67 -13.97
CA VAL A 37 -23.07 18.50 -15.42
C VAL A 37 -22.19 19.63 -15.96
N VAL A 38 -22.35 20.85 -15.47
CA VAL A 38 -21.48 21.99 -15.81
C VAL A 38 -20.06 21.72 -15.32
N LEU A 39 -19.86 21.23 -14.09
CA LEU A 39 -18.55 20.81 -13.57
C LEU A 39 -17.90 19.69 -14.41
N TYR A 40 -18.68 18.68 -14.83
CA TYR A 40 -18.19 17.60 -15.70
C TYR A 40 -17.88 18.08 -17.13
N GLY A 41 -18.68 18.99 -17.69
CA GLY A 41 -18.44 19.63 -18.98
C GLY A 41 -17.20 20.52 -18.96
N SER A 42 -17.02 21.30 -17.89
CA SER A 42 -15.82 22.08 -17.62
C SER A 42 -14.58 21.19 -17.47
N TYR A 43 -14.73 19.96 -16.93
CA TYR A 43 -13.65 18.98 -16.86
C TYR A 43 -13.23 18.42 -18.23
N LYS A 44 -14.19 18.12 -19.12
CA LYS A 44 -13.88 17.72 -20.52
C LYS A 44 -13.14 18.81 -21.29
N ILE A 45 -13.50 20.08 -21.04
CA ILE A 45 -12.81 21.26 -21.58
C ILE A 45 -11.44 21.46 -20.90
N TYR A 46 -11.32 21.16 -19.61
CA TYR A 46 -10.08 21.20 -18.81
C TYR A 46 -9.02 20.19 -19.28
N THR A 47 -9.42 18.98 -19.71
CA THR A 47 -8.52 18.01 -20.36
C THR A 47 -7.99 18.48 -21.73
N PHE A 48 -8.63 19.46 -22.37
CA PHE A 48 -8.25 19.96 -23.69
C PHE A 48 -7.33 21.20 -23.63
N LEU A 49 -7.31 21.94 -22.53
CA LEU A 49 -6.69 23.28 -22.43
C LEU A 49 -5.43 23.32 -21.54
N THR A 50 -4.57 22.32 -21.63
CA THR A 50 -3.30 22.28 -20.87
C THR A 50 -2.19 23.10 -21.54
N ASN A 51 -2.23 24.45 -21.46
CA ASN A 51 -1.05 25.32 -21.42
C ASN A 51 -1.35 26.84 -21.35
N THR A 52 -2.05 27.35 -20.32
CA THR A 52 -2.18 28.82 -20.16
C THR A 52 -2.23 29.28 -18.71
N ALA A 53 -1.85 30.54 -18.44
CA ALA A 53 -1.96 31.19 -17.12
C ALA A 53 -3.39 31.15 -16.52
N LEU A 54 -4.42 30.95 -17.36
CA LEU A 54 -5.80 30.72 -16.95
C LEU A 54 -5.97 29.39 -16.20
N TYR A 55 -5.17 28.37 -16.54
CA TYR A 55 -5.10 27.09 -15.81
C TYR A 55 -4.66 27.31 -14.37
N ASN A 56 -3.58 28.06 -14.12
CA ASN A 56 -3.09 28.32 -12.76
C ASN A 56 -4.13 29.06 -11.92
N LYS A 57 -4.84 30.04 -12.51
CA LYS A 57 -5.87 30.82 -11.80
C LYS A 57 -7.15 30.01 -11.50
N LEU A 58 -7.58 29.16 -12.43
CA LEU A 58 -8.70 28.23 -12.24
C LEU A 58 -8.33 27.09 -11.28
N LYS A 59 -7.09 26.58 -11.36
CA LYS A 59 -6.52 25.58 -10.46
C LYS A 59 -6.63 26.04 -9.01
N ASP A 60 -6.18 27.25 -8.69
CA ASP A 60 -6.22 27.75 -7.31
C ASP A 60 -7.66 27.90 -6.80
N SER A 61 -8.59 28.35 -7.65
CA SER A 61 -9.99 28.53 -7.26
C SER A 61 -10.74 27.20 -7.09
N VAL A 62 -10.47 26.21 -7.97
CA VAL A 62 -11.07 24.88 -7.92
C VAL A 62 -10.44 24.04 -6.81
N ILE A 63 -9.12 24.13 -6.60
CA ILE A 63 -8.43 23.46 -5.50
C ILE A 63 -8.88 24.04 -4.16
N VAL A 64 -8.94 25.36 -4.00
CA VAL A 64 -9.47 25.99 -2.76
C VAL A 64 -10.93 25.60 -2.53
N GLY A 65 -11.74 25.51 -3.60
CA GLY A 65 -13.11 25.00 -3.50
C GLY A 65 -13.19 23.52 -3.08
N LEU A 66 -12.30 22.68 -3.61
CA LEU A 66 -12.25 21.24 -3.32
C LEU A 66 -11.62 20.91 -1.97
N SER A 67 -10.63 21.67 -1.51
CA SER A 67 -10.04 21.53 -0.18
C SER A 67 -11.01 22.04 0.89
N SER A 68 -11.75 23.11 0.62
CA SER A 68 -12.88 23.53 1.48
C SER A 68 -14.02 22.49 1.50
N MET A 69 -14.25 21.79 0.37
CA MET A 69 -15.15 20.63 0.32
C MET A 69 -14.59 19.39 1.02
N SER A 70 -13.27 19.24 1.23
CA SER A 70 -12.72 18.11 1.97
C SER A 70 -13.02 18.19 3.47
N GLU A 71 -12.99 19.37 4.08
CA GLU A 71 -13.32 19.52 5.51
C GLU A 71 -14.83 19.38 5.79
N LEU A 72 -15.68 19.90 4.90
CA LEU A 72 -17.14 19.78 5.00
C LEU A 72 -17.68 18.44 4.46
N GLY A 73 -16.96 17.82 3.54
CA GLY A 73 -17.35 16.60 2.83
C GLY A 73 -17.01 15.32 3.59
N ILE A 74 -15.94 15.30 4.39
CA ILE A 74 -15.57 14.16 5.23
C ILE A 74 -16.78 13.73 6.10
N PRO A 75 -17.42 14.59 6.92
CA PRO A 75 -18.60 14.19 7.68
C PRO A 75 -19.75 13.61 6.84
N LEU A 76 -19.92 14.06 5.59
CA LEU A 76 -20.94 13.55 4.67
C LEU A 76 -20.56 12.18 4.09
N ILE A 77 -19.27 11.94 3.83
CA ILE A 77 -18.72 10.66 3.40
C ILE A 77 -18.94 9.61 4.50
N TYR A 78 -18.66 9.93 5.76
CA TYR A 78 -18.90 9.03 6.90
C TYR A 78 -20.40 8.70 7.08
N LYS A 79 -21.28 9.66 6.77
CA LYS A 79 -22.73 9.44 6.71
C LYS A 79 -23.18 8.67 5.47
N GLY A 80 -22.32 8.41 4.49
CA GLY A 80 -22.65 7.74 3.23
C GLY A 80 -23.52 8.57 2.29
N LEU A 81 -23.46 9.90 2.40
CA LEU A 81 -24.28 10.83 1.61
C LEU A 81 -23.59 11.28 0.32
N VAL A 82 -22.32 10.93 0.13
CA VAL A 82 -21.54 11.28 -1.06
C VAL A 82 -21.43 10.04 -1.96
N PRO A 83 -21.98 10.08 -3.19
CA PRO A 83 -21.84 8.98 -4.14
C PRO A 83 -20.38 8.69 -4.52
N ASP A 84 -20.04 7.43 -4.73
CA ASP A 84 -18.68 6.98 -5.08
C ASP A 84 -18.09 7.71 -6.29
N PHE A 85 -18.90 8.05 -7.30
CA PHE A 85 -18.39 8.75 -8.49
C PHE A 85 -17.83 10.15 -8.16
N LEU A 86 -18.35 10.83 -7.13
CA LEU A 86 -17.81 12.12 -6.66
C LEU A 86 -16.53 11.92 -5.85
N ILE A 87 -16.47 10.88 -5.01
CA ILE A 87 -15.27 10.54 -4.24
C ILE A 87 -14.12 10.22 -5.21
N ARG A 88 -14.37 9.33 -6.17
CA ARG A 88 -13.41 8.96 -7.23
C ARG A 88 -12.96 10.16 -8.04
N PHE A 89 -13.89 11.06 -8.40
CA PHE A 89 -13.55 12.30 -9.09
C PHE A 89 -12.61 13.19 -8.27
N ALA A 90 -12.88 13.39 -6.99
CA ALA A 90 -12.02 14.16 -6.09
C ALA A 90 -10.62 13.54 -5.96
N ILE A 91 -10.53 12.21 -5.81
CA ILE A 91 -9.25 11.49 -5.77
C ILE A 91 -8.46 11.74 -7.06
N ARG A 92 -9.07 11.59 -8.24
CA ARG A 92 -8.38 11.85 -9.52
C ARG A 92 -7.84 13.27 -9.64
N ILE A 93 -8.50 14.26 -9.04
CA ILE A 93 -7.99 15.64 -9.01
C ILE A 93 -6.74 15.73 -8.12
N GLN A 94 -6.76 15.12 -6.93
CA GLN A 94 -5.59 15.07 -6.04
C GLN A 94 -4.40 14.34 -6.69
N LEU A 95 -4.67 13.24 -7.41
CA LEU A 95 -3.64 12.50 -8.15
C LEU A 95 -3.01 13.35 -9.26
N ARG A 96 -3.83 14.07 -10.03
CA ARG A 96 -3.33 15.00 -11.06
C ARG A 96 -2.50 16.12 -10.44
N ASP A 97 -2.94 16.68 -9.32
CA ASP A 97 -2.17 17.70 -8.61
C ASP A 97 -0.83 17.15 -8.12
N ARG A 98 -0.82 15.94 -7.56
CA ARG A 98 0.42 15.25 -7.17
C ARG A 98 1.39 15.12 -8.36
N LEU A 99 0.94 14.68 -9.54
CA LEU A 99 1.81 14.59 -10.73
C LEU A 99 2.39 15.95 -11.15
N ILE A 100 1.63 17.04 -10.96
CA ILE A 100 2.13 18.40 -11.23
C ILE A 100 3.17 18.81 -10.19
N THR A 101 2.97 18.48 -8.91
CA THR A 101 3.96 18.76 -7.85
C THR A 101 5.24 17.96 -8.00
N LEU A 102 5.17 16.76 -8.59
CA LEU A 102 6.34 15.91 -8.84
C LEU A 102 7.14 16.36 -10.08
N LYS A 103 6.55 17.14 -10.99
CA LYS A 103 7.26 17.62 -12.18
C LYS A 103 8.40 18.55 -11.80
N GLN A 104 9.59 18.18 -12.26
CA GLN A 104 10.79 19.01 -12.15
C GLN A 104 10.95 19.93 -13.37
N SER A 105 11.71 21.01 -13.20
CA SER A 105 11.95 22.00 -14.25
C SER A 105 12.88 21.53 -15.37
N SER A 106 13.68 20.49 -15.11
CA SER A 106 14.58 19.87 -16.08
C SER A 106 14.80 18.38 -15.76
N THR A 107 15.28 17.63 -16.75
CA THR A 107 15.66 16.21 -16.59
C THR A 107 16.83 16.03 -15.63
N GLU A 108 17.75 16.99 -15.57
CA GLU A 108 18.85 17.01 -14.60
C GLU A 108 18.32 17.14 -13.17
N ASN A 109 17.39 18.07 -12.93
CA ASN A 109 16.78 18.24 -11.61
C ASN A 109 15.95 17.02 -11.19
N GLU A 110 15.25 16.38 -12.14
CA GLU A 110 14.56 15.11 -11.92
C GLU A 110 15.50 14.01 -11.44
N MET A 111 16.62 13.82 -12.14
CA MET A 111 17.62 12.83 -11.74
C MET A 111 18.26 13.18 -10.40
N MET A 112 18.63 14.43 -10.16
CA MET A 112 19.22 14.88 -8.89
C MET A 112 18.27 14.65 -7.71
N SER A 113 16.98 15.01 -7.86
CA SER A 113 15.97 14.80 -6.82
C SER A 113 15.78 13.32 -6.51
N LYS A 114 15.63 12.48 -7.54
CA LYS A 114 15.53 11.03 -7.38
C LYS A 114 16.76 10.46 -6.66
N MET A 115 17.96 10.81 -7.13
CA MET A 115 19.21 10.29 -6.57
C MET A 115 19.46 10.76 -5.13
N SER A 116 18.98 11.96 -4.75
CA SER A 116 19.03 12.43 -3.36
C SER A 116 18.26 11.49 -2.44
N ILE A 117 17.04 11.10 -2.83
CA ILE A 117 16.20 10.19 -2.03
C ILE A 117 16.79 8.77 -2.02
N ILE A 118 17.31 8.29 -3.16
CA ILE A 118 17.96 6.98 -3.23
C ILE A 118 19.19 6.92 -2.31
N LYS A 119 20.00 8.00 -2.28
CA LYS A 119 21.13 8.09 -1.37
C LYS A 119 20.69 8.07 0.08
N GLU A 120 19.67 8.85 0.43
CA GLU A 120 19.06 8.82 1.77
C GLU A 120 18.61 7.40 2.15
N LEU A 121 17.92 6.70 1.26
CA LEU A 121 17.45 5.32 1.44
C LEU A 121 18.59 4.29 1.49
N GLY A 122 19.79 4.59 0.97
CA GLY A 122 20.96 3.73 1.13
C GLY A 122 21.70 3.95 2.45
N GLU A 123 21.69 5.19 2.94
CA GLU A 123 22.44 5.65 4.10
C GLU A 123 21.58 5.76 5.38
N HIS A 124 20.28 5.47 5.29
CA HIS A 124 19.34 5.59 6.40
C HIS A 124 19.78 4.75 7.61
N LYS A 125 19.70 5.29 8.83
CA LYS A 125 20.27 4.60 10.02
C LYS A 125 19.55 3.32 10.42
N THR A 126 18.27 3.21 10.09
CA THR A 126 17.42 2.07 10.44
C THR A 126 16.82 1.41 9.20
N LEU A 127 16.56 0.10 9.29
CA LEU A 127 15.99 -0.68 8.20
C LEU A 127 14.55 -0.23 7.89
N ALA A 128 13.76 0.10 8.92
CA ALA A 128 12.41 0.65 8.81
C ALA A 128 12.19 1.75 9.86
N ILE A 129 11.13 2.53 9.69
CA ILE A 129 10.63 3.53 10.64
C ILE A 129 9.14 3.33 10.86
N ALA A 130 8.59 3.83 11.97
CA ALA A 130 7.17 3.75 12.29
C ALA A 130 6.59 2.31 12.21
N THR A 131 7.37 1.31 12.63
CA THR A 131 6.98 -0.10 12.52
C THR A 131 5.79 -0.45 13.41
N SER A 132 5.66 0.19 14.57
CA SER A 132 4.48 0.09 15.45
C SER A 132 3.22 0.59 14.76
N GLU A 133 3.27 1.79 14.18
CA GLU A 133 2.14 2.43 13.54
C GLU A 133 1.71 1.67 12.28
N ALA A 134 2.67 1.19 11.48
CA ALA A 134 2.38 0.32 10.34
C ALA A 134 1.71 -1.00 10.77
N ASN A 135 2.11 -1.56 11.92
CA ASN A 135 1.50 -2.76 12.50
C ASN A 135 0.06 -2.52 12.93
N GLU A 136 -0.21 -1.45 13.66
CA GLU A 136 -1.57 -1.10 14.11
C GLU A 136 -2.50 -0.77 12.92
N GLN A 137 -1.98 -0.12 11.86
CA GLN A 137 -2.78 0.30 10.70
C GLN A 137 -3.16 -0.87 9.77
N HIS A 138 -2.31 -1.89 9.63
CA HIS A 138 -2.50 -2.95 8.62
C HIS A 138 -2.27 -4.37 9.08
N TYR A 139 -1.57 -4.64 10.18
CA TYR A 139 -1.13 -6.00 10.53
C TYR A 139 -1.81 -6.55 11.79
N GLU A 140 -2.37 -5.69 12.64
CA GLU A 140 -3.17 -6.06 13.82
C GLU A 140 -4.68 -6.10 13.55
N VAL A 141 -5.11 -5.80 12.32
CA VAL A 141 -6.50 -5.96 11.90
C VAL A 141 -6.85 -7.46 11.94
N PRO A 142 -7.97 -7.88 12.55
CA PRO A 142 -8.28 -9.29 12.73
C PRO A 142 -8.32 -10.07 11.41
N ALA A 143 -7.86 -11.32 11.43
CA ALA A 143 -7.89 -12.21 10.25
C ALA A 143 -9.27 -12.27 9.57
N ALA A 144 -10.33 -12.24 10.39
CA ALA A 144 -11.71 -12.25 9.95
C ALA A 144 -12.10 -11.05 9.07
N PHE A 145 -11.42 -9.90 9.21
CA PHE A 145 -11.63 -8.76 8.31
C PHE A 145 -11.17 -9.09 6.90
N TYR A 146 -9.99 -9.71 6.78
CA TYR A 146 -9.43 -10.11 5.49
C TYR A 146 -10.22 -11.25 4.85
N ASP A 147 -10.78 -12.17 5.65
CA ASP A 147 -11.76 -13.16 5.16
C ASP A 147 -12.99 -12.53 4.51
N LEU A 148 -13.37 -11.35 4.95
CA LEU A 148 -14.58 -10.64 4.49
C LEU A 148 -14.29 -9.50 3.51
N SER A 149 -13.02 -9.28 3.15
CA SER A 149 -12.59 -8.16 2.29
C SER A 149 -11.68 -8.58 1.14
N LEU A 150 -10.95 -9.70 1.25
CA LEU A 150 -10.02 -10.16 0.21
C LEU A 150 -10.60 -11.33 -0.61
N GLY A 151 -9.84 -11.75 -1.63
CA GLY A 151 -10.16 -12.92 -2.44
C GLY A 151 -9.80 -14.25 -1.77
N PRO A 152 -10.16 -15.38 -2.40
CA PRO A 152 -10.00 -16.73 -1.83
C PRO A 152 -8.55 -17.13 -1.50
N ARG A 153 -7.55 -16.51 -2.14
CA ARG A 153 -6.14 -16.74 -1.83
C ARG A 153 -5.63 -15.83 -0.71
N LYS A 154 -6.48 -14.93 -0.18
CA LYS A 154 -6.10 -13.85 0.75
C LYS A 154 -4.88 -13.07 0.27
N LYS A 155 -4.79 -12.82 -1.04
CA LYS A 155 -3.68 -12.09 -1.63
C LYS A 155 -3.90 -10.59 -1.38
N TYR A 156 -3.14 -10.02 -0.45
CA TYR A 156 -3.19 -8.58 -0.14
C TYR A 156 -2.10 -7.82 -0.92
N SER A 157 -2.15 -7.95 -2.24
CA SER A 157 -1.26 -7.30 -3.22
C SER A 157 -1.86 -7.48 -4.62
N SER A 158 -1.40 -6.72 -5.61
CA SER A 158 -1.97 -6.70 -6.97
C SER A 158 -2.12 -8.10 -7.60
N GLY A 159 -3.29 -8.47 -8.11
CA GLY A 159 -3.47 -9.67 -8.95
C GLY A 159 -3.06 -9.45 -10.41
N LEU A 160 -3.36 -10.40 -11.32
CA LEU A 160 -3.07 -10.27 -12.75
C LEU A 160 -4.32 -10.55 -13.61
N TRP A 161 -4.64 -9.65 -14.55
CA TRP A 161 -5.79 -9.74 -15.44
C TRP A 161 -5.31 -9.92 -16.89
N PRO A 162 -4.82 -11.13 -17.26
CA PRO A 162 -4.26 -11.37 -18.58
C PRO A 162 -5.32 -11.29 -19.70
N LYS A 163 -6.60 -11.45 -19.37
CA LYS A 163 -7.71 -11.44 -20.32
C LYS A 163 -8.85 -10.56 -19.80
N ARG A 164 -9.69 -10.07 -20.71
CA ARG A 164 -10.84 -9.22 -20.37
C ARG A 164 -11.86 -9.92 -19.45
N ASN A 165 -11.99 -11.24 -19.57
CA ASN A 165 -12.94 -12.05 -18.82
C ASN A 165 -12.33 -12.74 -17.59
N THR A 166 -11.09 -12.41 -17.21
CA THR A 166 -10.48 -12.90 -15.97
C THR A 166 -11.32 -12.46 -14.77
N THR A 167 -11.79 -13.42 -13.99
CA THR A 167 -12.47 -13.19 -12.71
C THR A 167 -11.50 -12.71 -11.64
N PHE A 168 -12.03 -12.18 -10.53
CA PHE A 168 -11.19 -11.72 -9.42
C PHE A 168 -10.41 -12.89 -8.79
N GLU A 169 -11.04 -14.04 -8.62
CA GLU A 169 -10.43 -15.24 -8.07
C GLU A 169 -9.31 -15.79 -8.98
N GLU A 170 -9.56 -15.83 -10.29
CA GLU A 170 -8.54 -16.23 -11.28
C GLU A 170 -7.36 -15.26 -11.30
N SER A 171 -7.59 -13.98 -11.00
CA SER A 171 -6.52 -12.98 -11.03
C SER A 171 -5.47 -13.16 -9.94
N GLU A 172 -5.88 -13.62 -8.75
CA GLU A 172 -4.95 -13.90 -7.66
C GLU A 172 -4.02 -15.05 -8.07
N VAL A 173 -4.61 -16.13 -8.61
CA VAL A 173 -3.88 -17.30 -9.11
C VAL A 173 -2.98 -16.93 -10.28
N ALA A 174 -3.46 -16.12 -11.23
CA ALA A 174 -2.67 -15.71 -12.39
C ALA A 174 -1.42 -14.91 -12.00
N MET A 175 -1.51 -14.06 -10.97
CA MET A 175 -0.34 -13.35 -10.48
C MET A 175 0.62 -14.27 -9.72
N LEU A 176 0.10 -15.17 -8.88
CA LEU A 176 0.93 -16.14 -8.17
C LEU A 176 1.69 -17.04 -9.15
N ASP A 177 1.03 -17.49 -10.22
CA ASP A 177 1.65 -18.25 -11.31
C ASP A 177 2.71 -17.45 -12.07
N CYS A 178 2.46 -16.17 -12.31
CA CYS A 178 3.44 -15.24 -12.88
C CYS A 178 4.70 -15.15 -12.01
N TYR A 179 4.58 -15.16 -10.68
CA TYR A 179 5.75 -15.21 -9.80
C TYR A 179 6.55 -16.50 -9.97
N MET A 180 5.87 -17.64 -10.10
CA MET A 180 6.54 -18.93 -10.28
C MET A 180 7.32 -18.96 -11.59
N GLU A 181 6.70 -18.52 -12.67
CA GLU A 181 7.34 -18.40 -14.00
C GLU A 181 8.54 -17.45 -13.96
N ARG A 182 8.35 -16.23 -13.46
CA ARG A 182 9.41 -15.19 -13.46
C ARG A 182 10.56 -15.52 -12.52
N SER A 183 10.30 -16.20 -11.40
CA SER A 183 11.35 -16.62 -10.47
C SER A 183 12.10 -17.87 -10.93
N GLY A 184 11.51 -18.66 -11.83
CA GLY A 184 12.05 -19.96 -12.23
C GLY A 184 12.18 -20.91 -11.04
N ILE A 185 11.17 -20.94 -10.17
CA ILE A 185 11.09 -21.91 -9.07
C ILE A 185 10.81 -23.30 -9.62
N GLU A 186 11.43 -24.31 -9.03
CA GLU A 186 11.24 -25.72 -9.36
C GLU A 186 10.92 -26.50 -8.08
N ASP A 187 10.25 -27.65 -8.23
CA ASP A 187 9.91 -28.49 -7.09
C ASP A 187 11.18 -29.01 -6.40
N GLY A 188 11.17 -29.05 -5.07
CA GLY A 188 12.34 -29.43 -4.26
C GLY A 188 13.28 -28.29 -3.88
N MET A 189 13.05 -27.06 -4.35
CA MET A 189 13.83 -25.88 -3.95
C MET A 189 13.52 -25.43 -2.51
N SER A 190 14.51 -24.80 -1.86
CA SER A 190 14.31 -24.06 -0.61
C SER A 190 14.01 -22.59 -0.91
N ILE A 191 12.92 -22.04 -0.36
CA ILE A 191 12.48 -20.67 -0.65
C ILE A 191 12.16 -19.87 0.61
N VAL A 192 12.38 -18.55 0.54
CA VAL A 192 11.96 -17.58 1.55
C VAL A 192 10.82 -16.73 1.03
N ASP A 193 9.77 -16.56 1.82
CA ASP A 193 8.65 -15.63 1.59
C ASP A 193 8.77 -14.49 2.62
N LEU A 194 9.46 -13.41 2.25
CA LEU A 194 9.79 -12.28 3.13
C LEU A 194 8.63 -11.28 3.18
N GLY A 195 7.97 -11.18 4.33
CA GLY A 195 6.74 -10.41 4.47
C GLY A 195 5.54 -11.19 3.92
N CYS A 196 5.35 -12.42 4.39
CA CYS A 196 4.43 -13.38 3.75
C CYS A 196 2.94 -13.02 3.85
N GLY A 197 2.57 -12.05 4.68
CA GLY A 197 1.17 -11.68 4.93
C GLY A 197 0.33 -12.90 5.34
N TRP A 198 -0.84 -13.07 4.73
CA TRP A 198 -1.70 -14.24 4.93
C TRP A 198 -1.20 -15.51 4.20
N GLY A 199 0.02 -15.50 3.68
CA GLY A 199 0.68 -16.64 3.05
C GLY A 199 0.10 -17.04 1.71
N SER A 200 -0.45 -16.10 0.94
CA SER A 200 -0.95 -16.39 -0.42
C SER A 200 0.13 -17.02 -1.30
N LEU A 201 1.38 -16.56 -1.19
CA LEU A 201 2.53 -17.15 -1.88
C LEU A 201 2.92 -18.50 -1.27
N THR A 202 3.17 -18.53 0.04
CA THR A 202 3.50 -19.76 0.79
C THR A 202 2.56 -20.92 0.47
N LEU A 203 1.25 -20.71 0.57
CA LEU A 203 0.24 -21.74 0.33
C LEU A 203 0.16 -22.15 -1.14
N HIS A 204 0.43 -21.23 -2.07
CA HIS A 204 0.47 -21.52 -3.51
C HIS A 204 1.68 -22.36 -3.89
N VAL A 205 2.86 -22.07 -3.31
CA VAL A 205 4.06 -22.89 -3.49
C VAL A 205 3.85 -24.28 -2.90
N ALA A 206 3.29 -24.38 -1.70
CA ALA A 206 3.00 -25.67 -1.06
C ALA A 206 2.03 -26.55 -1.88
N GLU A 207 1.09 -25.92 -2.59
CA GLU A 207 0.14 -26.60 -3.48
C GLU A 207 0.79 -27.10 -4.77
N LYS A 208 1.58 -26.27 -5.44
CA LYS A 208 2.15 -26.59 -6.77
C LYS A 208 3.50 -27.33 -6.72
N TYR A 209 4.25 -27.17 -5.63
CA TYR A 209 5.60 -27.67 -5.46
C TYR A 209 5.72 -28.35 -4.08
N PRO A 210 5.12 -29.54 -3.91
CA PRO A 210 4.97 -30.19 -2.61
C PRO A 210 6.30 -30.59 -1.96
N ASN A 211 7.40 -30.67 -2.72
CA ASN A 211 8.73 -30.98 -2.21
C ASN A 211 9.55 -29.73 -1.88
N CYS A 212 9.08 -28.53 -2.21
CA CYS A 212 9.74 -27.29 -1.79
C CYS A 212 9.75 -27.14 -0.27
N LYS A 213 10.82 -26.55 0.26
CA LYS A 213 10.92 -26.14 1.67
C LYS A 213 10.71 -24.65 1.76
N ILE A 214 9.73 -24.21 2.53
CA ILE A 214 9.28 -22.82 2.57
C ILE A 214 9.58 -22.23 3.95
N THR A 215 10.31 -21.13 3.97
CA THR A 215 10.48 -20.29 5.16
C THR A 215 9.72 -18.98 4.97
N SER A 216 8.59 -18.83 5.63
CA SER A 216 7.78 -17.61 5.60
C SER A 216 8.15 -16.71 6.77
N ILE A 217 8.34 -15.42 6.51
CA ILE A 217 8.68 -14.44 7.56
C ILE A 217 7.53 -13.44 7.67
N SER A 218 6.98 -13.31 8.87
CA SER A 218 5.90 -12.39 9.19
C SER A 218 6.17 -11.71 10.54
N ASN A 219 5.66 -10.50 10.75
CA ASN A 219 5.63 -9.83 12.05
C ASN A 219 4.43 -10.26 12.92
N SER A 220 3.49 -11.05 12.40
CA SER A 220 2.20 -11.34 13.01
C SER A 220 2.03 -12.82 13.37
N HIS A 221 1.64 -13.07 14.62
CA HIS A 221 1.31 -14.42 15.10
C HIS A 221 0.04 -14.99 14.46
N SER A 222 -0.98 -14.15 14.22
CA SER A 222 -2.24 -14.60 13.61
C SER A 222 -2.06 -15.03 12.16
N GLN A 223 -1.16 -14.40 11.42
CA GLN A 223 -0.76 -14.82 10.07
C GLN A 223 -0.10 -16.20 10.10
N ARG A 224 0.81 -16.44 11.04
CA ARG A 224 1.43 -17.76 11.24
C ARG A 224 0.39 -18.85 11.48
N GLU A 225 -0.52 -18.62 12.42
CA GLU A 225 -1.57 -19.58 12.76
C GLU A 225 -2.45 -19.87 11.55
N TYR A 226 -2.86 -18.83 10.82
CA TYR A 226 -3.66 -18.98 9.60
C TYR A 226 -2.95 -19.82 8.53
N ILE A 227 -1.67 -19.56 8.26
CA ILE A 227 -0.91 -20.28 7.23
C ILE A 227 -0.82 -21.76 7.56
N LEU A 228 -0.40 -22.10 8.79
CA LEU A 228 -0.21 -23.48 9.21
C LEU A 228 -1.55 -24.24 9.23
N LYS A 229 -2.60 -23.61 9.76
CA LYS A 229 -3.95 -24.19 9.75
C LYS A 229 -4.48 -24.41 8.34
N THR A 230 -4.30 -23.43 7.44
CA THR A 230 -4.78 -23.55 6.05
C THR A 230 -4.03 -24.62 5.28
N ALA A 231 -2.72 -24.76 5.51
CA ALA A 231 -1.93 -25.82 4.92
C ALA A 231 -2.39 -27.21 5.41
N GLU A 232 -2.66 -27.35 6.72
CA GLU A 232 -3.20 -28.58 7.31
C GLU A 232 -4.59 -28.92 6.75
N ASP A 233 -5.52 -27.95 6.77
CA ASP A 233 -6.90 -28.13 6.29
C ASP A 233 -6.94 -28.51 4.79
N ARG A 234 -5.95 -28.09 4.00
CA ARG A 234 -5.82 -28.42 2.56
C ARG A 234 -4.97 -29.67 2.29
N GLY A 235 -4.45 -30.33 3.33
CA GLY A 235 -3.66 -31.55 3.19
C GLY A 235 -2.26 -31.33 2.61
N TYR A 236 -1.71 -30.12 2.72
CA TYR A 236 -0.35 -29.82 2.27
C TYR A 236 0.68 -30.34 3.29
N ASN A 237 1.92 -30.55 2.85
CA ASN A 237 2.98 -31.01 3.75
C ASN A 237 3.43 -29.88 4.68
N VAL A 238 2.79 -29.75 5.84
CA VAL A 238 3.12 -28.76 6.88
C VAL A 238 4.57 -28.90 7.36
N GLY A 239 5.15 -30.11 7.30
CA GLY A 239 6.56 -30.35 7.66
C GLY A 239 7.56 -29.61 6.75
N ASN A 240 7.12 -29.15 5.58
CA ASN A 240 7.93 -28.35 4.66
C ASN A 240 7.73 -26.83 4.85
N ILE A 241 6.85 -26.39 5.75
CA ILE A 241 6.54 -24.97 5.97
C ILE A 241 7.03 -24.54 7.35
N THR A 242 7.96 -23.59 7.39
CA THR A 242 8.40 -22.92 8.62
C THR A 242 7.95 -21.47 8.57
N VAL A 243 7.20 -21.02 9.57
CA VAL A 243 6.81 -19.61 9.70
C VAL A 243 7.57 -18.94 10.85
N VAL A 244 8.48 -18.04 10.54
CA VAL A 244 9.25 -17.26 11.52
C VAL A 244 8.50 -15.96 11.82
N THR A 245 8.05 -15.79 13.07
CA THR A 245 7.36 -14.58 13.50
C THR A 245 8.34 -13.60 14.13
N CYS A 246 8.76 -12.56 13.39
CA CYS A 246 9.66 -11.52 13.86
C CYS A 246 9.53 -10.21 13.06
N ASP A 247 9.93 -9.10 13.65
CA ASP A 247 10.16 -7.84 12.93
C ASP A 247 11.50 -7.92 12.17
N VAL A 248 11.47 -7.83 10.84
CA VAL A 248 12.68 -7.91 9.99
C VAL A 248 13.67 -6.78 10.27
N SER A 249 13.19 -5.62 10.74
CA SER A 249 14.04 -4.48 11.11
C SER A 249 14.78 -4.69 12.44
N ASN A 250 14.26 -5.58 13.29
CA ASN A 250 14.84 -5.92 14.59
C ASN A 250 14.52 -7.37 14.96
N ASP A 251 15.09 -8.31 14.22
CA ASP A 251 14.75 -9.74 14.34
C ASP A 251 15.40 -10.41 15.57
N LYS A 252 16.31 -9.72 16.27
CA LYS A 252 17.01 -10.21 17.47
C LYS A 252 17.69 -11.57 17.27
N GLY A 253 18.16 -11.88 16.06
CA GLY A 253 18.81 -13.14 15.69
C GLY A 253 17.84 -14.24 15.26
N ALA A 254 16.53 -13.99 15.23
CA ALA A 254 15.54 -14.96 14.78
C ALA A 254 15.74 -15.38 13.31
N LEU A 255 16.39 -14.52 12.51
CA LEU A 255 16.67 -14.78 11.10
C LEU A 255 18.05 -15.39 10.84
N ASP A 256 18.88 -15.64 11.86
CA ASP A 256 20.21 -16.26 11.70
C ASP A 256 20.14 -17.70 11.15
N VAL A 257 18.98 -18.34 11.33
CA VAL A 257 18.69 -19.68 10.80
C VAL A 257 18.31 -19.67 9.32
N VAL A 258 17.97 -18.52 8.75
CA VAL A 258 17.51 -18.39 7.37
C VAL A 258 18.72 -18.26 6.45
N LYS A 259 19.11 -19.36 5.81
CA LYS A 259 20.28 -19.42 4.93
C LYS A 259 20.10 -20.50 3.86
N ASP A 260 20.98 -20.49 2.87
CA ASP A 260 21.07 -21.52 1.85
C ASP A 260 19.75 -21.77 1.09
N ASN A 261 19.01 -20.70 0.79
CA ASN A 261 17.79 -20.76 -0.02
C ASN A 261 18.07 -20.55 -1.52
N ASP A 262 17.33 -21.26 -2.37
CA ASP A 262 17.39 -21.14 -3.83
C ASP A 262 16.68 -19.88 -4.32
N ARG A 263 15.57 -19.49 -3.66
CA ARG A 263 14.81 -18.27 -3.97
C ARG A 263 14.47 -17.50 -2.70
N CYS A 264 14.47 -16.18 -2.81
CA CYS A 264 13.83 -15.29 -1.86
C CYS A 264 12.79 -14.48 -2.61
N PHE A 265 11.58 -14.41 -2.08
CA PHE A 265 10.48 -13.61 -2.61
C PHE A 265 10.19 -12.49 -1.63
N SER A 266 9.92 -11.30 -2.16
CA SER A 266 9.32 -10.20 -1.41
C SER A 266 8.17 -9.64 -2.23
N ILE A 267 6.96 -9.69 -1.67
CA ILE A 267 5.73 -9.22 -2.34
C ILE A 267 5.15 -8.06 -1.53
N GLU A 268 5.31 -6.83 -2.04
CA GLU A 268 4.83 -5.58 -1.42
C GLU A 268 5.24 -5.39 0.06
N MET A 269 6.50 -5.71 0.38
CA MET A 269 7.10 -5.52 1.72
C MET A 269 8.12 -4.38 1.74
N PHE A 270 8.84 -4.16 0.64
CA PHE A 270 9.98 -3.26 0.56
C PHE A 270 9.57 -1.78 0.70
N GLU A 271 8.34 -1.44 0.34
CA GLU A 271 7.74 -0.10 0.38
C GLU A 271 7.65 0.47 1.81
N HIS A 272 7.66 -0.42 2.80
CA HIS A 272 7.68 -0.11 4.23
C HIS A 272 9.11 0.07 4.79
N MET A 273 10.14 -0.12 3.96
CA MET A 273 11.54 -0.09 4.37
C MET A 273 12.20 1.25 4.01
N LYS A 274 13.24 1.60 4.77
CA LYS A 274 14.03 2.81 4.57
C LYS A 274 15.47 2.53 4.18
N ASN A 275 16.17 1.62 4.86
CA ASN A 275 17.52 1.25 4.43
C ASN A 275 17.51 0.05 3.48
N TYR A 276 17.53 0.33 2.17
CA TYR A 276 17.52 -0.72 1.14
C TYR A 276 18.87 -1.43 1.01
N SER A 277 19.99 -0.76 1.24
CA SER A 277 21.31 -1.39 1.25
C SER A 277 21.43 -2.45 2.35
N MET A 278 21.02 -2.13 3.57
CA MET A 278 20.97 -3.07 4.70
C MET A 278 19.99 -4.21 4.47
N LEU A 279 18.80 -3.90 3.93
CA LEU A 279 17.80 -4.91 3.62
C LEU A 279 18.32 -5.91 2.58
N LEU A 280 18.90 -5.42 1.48
CA LEU A 280 19.47 -6.27 0.43
C LEU A 280 20.68 -7.07 0.95
N ALA A 281 21.52 -6.50 1.80
CA ALA A 281 22.60 -7.25 2.45
C ALA A 281 22.05 -8.39 3.34
N LYS A 282 20.98 -8.15 4.09
CA LYS A 282 20.30 -9.18 4.88
C LYS A 282 19.74 -10.30 3.98
N VAL A 283 19.03 -9.93 2.91
CA VAL A 283 18.46 -10.89 1.93
C VAL A 283 19.55 -11.68 1.21
N HIS A 284 20.70 -11.07 0.91
CA HIS A 284 21.85 -11.78 0.35
C HIS A 284 22.32 -12.93 1.25
N GLY A 285 22.30 -12.73 2.57
CA GLY A 285 22.63 -13.76 3.57
C GLY A 285 21.68 -14.97 3.56
N PHE A 286 20.43 -14.79 3.11
CA PHE A 286 19.44 -15.87 3.09
C PHE A 286 19.66 -16.86 1.94
N LEU A 287 20.40 -16.46 0.91
CA LEU A 287 20.47 -17.17 -0.36
C LEU A 287 21.69 -18.09 -0.46
N LYS A 288 21.61 -19.12 -1.31
CA LYS A 288 22.78 -19.86 -1.83
C LYS A 288 23.59 -18.95 -2.77
N PRO A 289 24.85 -19.29 -3.11
CA PRO A 289 25.61 -18.53 -4.11
C PRO A 289 24.91 -18.41 -5.47
N THR A 290 24.10 -19.42 -5.84
CA THR A 290 23.29 -19.44 -7.06
C THR A 290 21.85 -18.94 -6.85
N GLY A 291 21.54 -18.47 -5.65
CA GLY A 291 20.19 -18.06 -5.27
C GLY A 291 19.74 -16.79 -5.98
N LYS A 292 18.41 -16.62 -6.07
CA LYS A 292 17.80 -15.45 -6.72
C LYS A 292 16.82 -14.75 -5.80
N LEU A 293 16.75 -13.42 -5.93
CA LEU A 293 15.75 -12.60 -5.28
C LEU A 293 14.70 -12.18 -6.32
N PHE A 294 13.44 -12.51 -6.07
CA PHE A 294 12.30 -11.99 -6.81
C PHE A 294 11.58 -10.92 -5.96
N VAL A 295 11.38 -9.73 -6.52
CA VAL A 295 10.68 -8.64 -5.86
C VAL A 295 9.47 -8.24 -6.68
N HIS A 296 8.30 -8.19 -6.05
CA HIS A 296 7.11 -7.48 -6.52
C HIS A 296 6.91 -6.26 -5.63
N ILE A 297 6.85 -5.09 -6.24
CA ILE A 297 6.73 -3.81 -5.54
C ILE A 297 5.89 -2.85 -6.35
N PHE A 298 5.02 -2.09 -5.71
CA PHE A 298 4.33 -1.00 -6.39
C PHE A 298 5.26 0.20 -6.59
N THR A 299 5.14 0.90 -7.71
CA THR A 299 6.05 1.99 -8.08
C THR A 299 5.32 3.11 -8.82
N HIS A 300 5.92 4.31 -8.84
CA HIS A 300 5.65 5.28 -9.90
C HIS A 300 6.62 5.02 -11.07
N LYS A 301 6.18 5.22 -12.31
CA LYS A 301 6.98 4.88 -13.50
C LYS A 301 8.36 5.55 -13.56
N THR A 302 8.52 6.72 -12.94
CA THR A 302 9.77 7.50 -13.01
C THR A 302 10.21 8.19 -11.72
N GLN A 303 9.36 8.30 -10.70
CA GLN A 303 9.60 9.20 -9.55
C GLN A 303 9.71 8.38 -8.27
N THR A 304 10.60 8.80 -7.38
CA THR A 304 10.68 8.28 -6.02
C THR A 304 10.28 9.40 -5.07
N TYR A 305 9.42 9.15 -4.10
CA TYR A 305 9.03 10.13 -3.09
C TYR A 305 8.51 9.45 -1.81
N HIS A 306 8.59 10.13 -0.67
CA HIS A 306 8.04 9.64 0.58
C HIS A 306 6.55 9.97 0.73
N PHE A 307 5.83 9.14 1.48
CA PHE A 307 4.48 9.47 1.93
C PHE A 307 4.57 10.34 3.18
N GLU A 308 4.72 11.66 2.98
CA GLU A 308 4.99 12.60 4.08
C GLU A 308 3.71 13.14 4.74
N ASP A 309 2.69 13.50 3.96
CA ASP A 309 1.50 14.20 4.46
C ASP A 309 0.19 13.70 3.83
N GLY A 310 -0.92 13.94 4.54
CA GLY A 310 -2.29 13.69 4.10
C GLY A 310 -2.94 12.46 4.73
N TRP A 311 -4.26 12.37 4.61
CA TRP A 311 -5.07 11.32 5.25
C TRP A 311 -4.59 9.90 4.93
N MET A 312 -4.21 9.63 3.68
CA MET A 312 -3.70 8.32 3.28
C MET A 312 -2.34 7.99 3.92
N ALA A 313 -1.41 8.95 3.98
CA ALA A 313 -0.12 8.75 4.63
C ALA A 313 -0.30 8.52 6.15
N GLN A 314 -1.14 9.31 6.80
CA GLN A 314 -1.35 9.25 8.26
C GLN A 314 -2.12 8.02 8.73
N ASN A 315 -2.99 7.45 7.90
CA ASN A 315 -3.84 6.32 8.31
C ASN A 315 -3.38 4.98 7.73
N PHE A 316 -2.58 4.95 6.66
CA PHE A 316 -2.25 3.70 5.97
C PHE A 316 -0.80 3.59 5.48
N PHE A 317 -0.03 4.66 5.37
CA PHE A 317 1.34 4.59 4.81
C PHE A 317 2.33 5.42 5.60
N THR A 318 2.17 5.49 6.93
CA THR A 318 3.04 6.32 7.77
C THR A 318 4.47 5.83 7.64
N GLY A 319 5.37 6.72 7.21
CA GLY A 319 6.76 6.36 6.97
C GLY A 319 7.01 5.53 5.71
N GLY A 320 6.04 5.32 4.82
CA GLY A 320 6.27 4.58 3.58
C GLY A 320 6.99 5.40 2.50
N THR A 321 7.35 4.74 1.41
CA THR A 321 7.99 5.35 0.24
C THR A 321 7.28 4.86 -1.03
N MET A 322 7.01 5.75 -1.97
CA MET A 322 6.70 5.39 -3.35
C MET A 322 8.03 5.27 -4.12
N PRO A 323 8.46 4.06 -4.52
CA PRO A 323 9.65 3.86 -5.33
C PRO A 323 9.42 4.28 -6.78
N SER A 324 10.51 4.64 -7.47
CA SER A 324 10.54 4.62 -8.93
C SER A 324 10.77 3.19 -9.45
N ASP A 325 10.28 2.91 -10.65
CA ASP A 325 10.50 1.64 -11.36
C ASP A 325 12.00 1.25 -11.53
N ASP A 326 12.92 2.21 -11.51
CA ASP A 326 14.36 1.95 -11.60
C ASP A 326 15.06 1.94 -10.23
N MET A 327 14.36 2.24 -9.13
CA MET A 327 14.96 2.52 -7.82
C MET A 327 15.88 1.39 -7.32
N LEU A 328 15.44 0.14 -7.40
CA LEU A 328 16.21 -1.00 -6.90
C LEU A 328 17.50 -1.26 -7.69
N LEU A 329 17.62 -0.75 -8.92
CA LEU A 329 18.81 -0.91 -9.74
C LEU A 329 20.00 -0.09 -9.22
N TYR A 330 19.74 0.93 -8.39
CA TYR A 330 20.78 1.75 -7.78
C TYR A 330 21.39 1.12 -6.52
N PHE A 331 20.78 0.07 -5.97
CA PHE A 331 21.29 -0.70 -4.83
C PHE A 331 21.99 -1.98 -5.29
N ALA A 332 22.95 -1.84 -6.20
CA ALA A 332 23.55 -2.96 -6.92
C ALA A 332 24.75 -3.64 -6.21
N GLU A 333 24.94 -3.44 -4.90
CA GLU A 333 26.10 -4.00 -4.17
C GLU A 333 26.03 -5.53 -4.08
N ASN A 334 24.90 -6.07 -3.61
CA ASN A 334 24.74 -7.51 -3.36
C ASN A 334 24.09 -8.27 -4.52
N PHE A 335 23.48 -7.57 -5.47
CA PHE A 335 22.63 -8.16 -6.48
C PHE A 335 22.89 -7.60 -7.88
N ALA A 336 22.78 -8.46 -8.89
CA ALA A 336 22.78 -8.10 -10.30
C ALA A 336 21.38 -8.31 -10.86
N ILE A 337 20.85 -7.32 -11.60
CA ILE A 337 19.56 -7.49 -12.26
C ILE A 337 19.66 -8.60 -13.33
N LYS A 338 18.83 -9.63 -13.20
CA LYS A 338 18.69 -10.69 -14.21
C LYS A 338 17.59 -10.34 -15.20
N ASN A 339 16.46 -9.85 -14.70
CA ASN A 339 15.34 -9.42 -15.53
C ASN A 339 14.44 -8.43 -14.78
N HIS A 340 13.72 -7.58 -15.52
CA HIS A 340 12.88 -6.52 -14.97
C HIS A 340 11.62 -6.39 -15.82
N TRP A 341 10.46 -6.40 -15.17
CA TRP A 341 9.15 -6.31 -15.83
C TRP A 341 8.29 -5.24 -15.17
N ARG A 342 7.47 -4.61 -16.00
CA ARG A 342 6.37 -3.75 -15.55
C ARG A 342 5.05 -4.49 -15.69
N VAL A 343 4.18 -4.32 -14.71
CA VAL A 343 2.79 -4.74 -14.74
C VAL A 343 1.95 -3.47 -14.64
N ASN A 344 1.13 -3.22 -15.67
CA ASN A 344 0.29 -2.03 -15.76
C ASN A 344 -0.63 -1.90 -14.53
N GLY A 345 -0.79 -0.67 -14.03
CA GLY A 345 -1.51 -0.34 -12.81
C GLY A 345 -2.99 -0.74 -12.81
N SER A 346 -3.63 -0.85 -13.97
CA SER A 346 -5.04 -1.28 -14.06
C SER A 346 -5.26 -2.71 -13.56
N ASN A 347 -4.21 -3.53 -13.40
CA ASN A 347 -4.32 -4.80 -12.68
C ASN A 347 -4.61 -4.56 -11.18
N TYR A 348 -3.89 -3.63 -10.57
CA TYR A 348 -4.08 -3.28 -9.17
C TYR A 348 -5.36 -2.46 -8.95
N GLU A 349 -5.76 -1.64 -9.92
CA GLU A 349 -7.10 -1.00 -9.94
C GLU A 349 -8.20 -2.04 -9.81
N LYS A 350 -8.20 -3.06 -10.68
CA LYS A 350 -9.22 -4.13 -10.69
C LYS A 350 -9.17 -4.95 -9.40
N THR A 351 -7.98 -5.20 -8.87
CA THR A 351 -7.80 -5.85 -7.56
C THR A 351 -8.48 -5.05 -6.46
N SER A 352 -8.21 -3.75 -6.38
CA SER A 352 -8.73 -2.85 -5.34
C SER A 352 -10.25 -2.72 -5.42
N ASN A 353 -10.81 -2.67 -6.63
CA ASN A 353 -12.26 -2.70 -6.83
C ASN A 353 -12.87 -4.05 -6.43
N GLY A 354 -12.17 -5.17 -6.67
CA GLY A 354 -12.58 -6.49 -6.20
C GLY A 354 -12.68 -6.57 -4.67
N TRP A 355 -11.69 -6.03 -3.96
CA TRP A 355 -11.71 -5.94 -2.50
C TRP A 355 -12.86 -5.05 -1.99
N LEU A 356 -13.04 -3.88 -2.60
CA LEU A 356 -14.15 -2.99 -2.28
C LEU A 356 -15.51 -3.68 -2.44
N ASP A 357 -15.73 -4.37 -3.56
CA ASP A 357 -16.98 -5.08 -3.85
C ASP A 357 -17.28 -6.18 -2.83
N ILE A 358 -16.27 -6.97 -2.43
CA ILE A 358 -16.41 -8.03 -1.44
C ILE A 358 -16.74 -7.44 -0.07
N MET A 359 -15.97 -6.43 0.35
CA MET A 359 -16.18 -5.75 1.63
C MET A 359 -17.56 -5.11 1.70
N ASP A 360 -18.01 -4.45 0.63
CA ASP A 360 -19.33 -3.81 0.56
C ASP A 360 -20.48 -4.81 0.65
N LYS A 361 -20.35 -5.96 -0.04
CA LYS A 361 -21.33 -7.05 0.08
C LYS A 361 -21.41 -7.57 1.51
N ASN A 362 -20.28 -7.74 2.18
CA ASN A 362 -20.21 -8.24 3.56
C ASN A 362 -20.62 -7.19 4.60
N TRP A 363 -20.49 -5.90 4.30
CA TRP A 363 -21.09 -4.84 5.09
C TRP A 363 -22.61 -4.85 4.94
N ALA A 364 -23.13 -4.88 3.71
CA ALA A 364 -24.56 -4.83 3.42
C ALA A 364 -25.34 -6.01 3.99
N ASN A 365 -24.73 -7.21 4.01
CA ASN A 365 -25.34 -8.40 4.60
C ASN A 365 -25.12 -8.54 6.12
N GLY A 366 -24.44 -7.56 6.75
CA GLY A 366 -24.22 -7.50 8.20
C GLY A 366 -23.05 -8.35 8.73
N LYS A 367 -22.38 -9.16 7.91
CA LYS A 367 -21.28 -10.03 8.35
C LYS A 367 -20.03 -9.27 8.82
N LEU A 368 -19.76 -8.11 8.21
CA LEU A 368 -18.57 -7.32 8.52
C LEU A 368 -18.70 -6.55 9.85
N LYS A 369 -19.93 -6.24 10.29
CA LYS A 369 -20.15 -5.38 11.45
C LYS A 369 -19.57 -5.96 12.76
N PRO A 370 -19.80 -7.23 13.14
CA PRO A 370 -19.20 -7.81 14.33
C PRO A 370 -17.67 -7.78 14.31
N VAL A 371 -17.07 -8.07 13.15
CA VAL A 371 -15.61 -8.02 12.98
C VAL A 371 -15.06 -6.61 13.18
N MET A 372 -15.78 -5.59 12.70
CA MET A 372 -15.41 -4.18 12.91
C MET A 372 -15.58 -3.77 14.39
N THR A 373 -16.62 -4.28 15.08
CA THR A 373 -16.82 -4.05 16.51
C THR A 373 -15.65 -4.64 17.32
N ASP A 374 -15.23 -5.86 17.00
CA ASP A 374 -14.13 -6.54 17.68
C ASP A 374 -12.78 -5.86 17.41
N ALA A 375 -12.55 -5.40 16.17
CA ALA A 375 -11.32 -4.72 15.77
C ALA A 375 -11.18 -3.31 16.36
N TYR A 376 -12.25 -2.52 16.35
CA TYR A 376 -12.17 -1.07 16.59
C TYR A 376 -13.00 -0.56 17.77
N GLY A 377 -13.82 -1.44 18.36
CA GLY A 377 -14.72 -1.12 19.46
C GLY A 377 -16.14 -0.75 19.01
N ALA A 378 -17.10 -0.99 19.92
CA ALA A 378 -18.51 -0.71 19.71
C ALA A 378 -18.75 0.78 19.41
N GLY A 379 -19.54 1.04 18.36
CA GLY A 379 -19.90 2.40 17.91
C GLY A 379 -18.95 3.00 16.88
N LYS A 380 -17.82 2.35 16.57
CA LYS A 380 -16.87 2.80 15.54
C LYS A 380 -16.96 2.03 14.23
N GLU A 381 -17.91 1.10 14.09
CA GLU A 381 -17.95 0.17 12.96
C GLU A 381 -18.15 0.88 11.63
N ARG A 382 -19.06 1.87 11.61
CA ARG A 382 -19.35 2.65 10.40
C ARG A 382 -18.16 3.53 10.02
N GLU A 383 -17.50 4.11 11.00
CA GLU A 383 -16.33 4.96 10.81
C GLU A 383 -15.21 4.18 10.11
N TRP A 384 -14.85 3.03 10.66
CA TRP A 384 -13.78 2.20 10.11
C TRP A 384 -14.16 1.51 8.81
N TYR A 385 -15.41 1.11 8.63
CA TYR A 385 -15.89 0.64 7.33
C TYR A 385 -15.69 1.71 6.25
N VAL A 386 -16.03 2.98 6.54
CA VAL A 386 -15.81 4.08 5.59
C VAL A 386 -14.33 4.35 5.37
N ASN A 387 -13.48 4.26 6.40
CA ASN A 387 -12.02 4.37 6.24
C ASN A 387 -11.48 3.32 5.26
N TRP A 388 -11.85 2.05 5.43
CA TRP A 388 -11.45 0.98 4.51
C TRP A 388 -11.99 1.18 3.10
N ARG A 389 -13.24 1.66 2.95
CA ARG A 389 -13.78 1.99 1.62
C ARG A 389 -12.94 3.08 0.95
N LEU A 390 -12.65 4.15 1.67
CA LEU A 390 -11.86 5.26 1.16
C LEU A 390 -10.45 4.82 0.77
N PHE A 391 -9.84 3.93 1.55
CA PHE A 391 -8.57 3.31 1.22
C PHE A 391 -8.64 2.54 -0.10
N PHE A 392 -9.58 1.59 -0.26
CA PHE A 392 -9.71 0.83 -1.51
C PHE A 392 -10.10 1.69 -2.71
N LEU A 393 -10.96 2.69 -2.53
CA LEU A 393 -11.29 3.67 -3.56
C LEU A 393 -10.05 4.45 -4.01
N ALA A 394 -9.25 4.91 -3.06
CA ALA A 394 -8.06 5.69 -3.35
C ALA A 394 -6.96 4.85 -4.01
N CYS A 395 -6.76 3.60 -3.58
CA CYS A 395 -5.91 2.64 -4.30
C CYS A 395 -6.42 2.40 -5.72
N ALA A 396 -7.72 2.11 -5.90
CA ALA A 396 -8.28 1.87 -7.22
C ALA A 396 -8.02 3.04 -8.19
N GLU A 397 -8.26 4.28 -7.73
CA GLU A 397 -8.03 5.46 -8.56
C GLU A 397 -6.55 5.77 -8.78
N LEU A 398 -5.67 5.52 -7.80
CA LEU A 398 -4.22 5.69 -7.94
C LEU A 398 -3.68 4.77 -9.04
N TRP A 399 -3.96 3.47 -8.92
CA TRP A 399 -3.43 2.47 -9.84
C TRP A 399 -4.11 2.51 -11.21
N GLY A 400 -5.37 2.94 -11.29
CA GLY A 400 -6.10 3.09 -12.55
C GLY A 400 -5.82 4.42 -13.28
N PHE A 401 -5.07 5.33 -12.66
CA PHE A 401 -4.86 6.66 -13.21
C PHE A 401 -4.16 6.60 -14.57
N ASP A 402 -4.67 7.38 -15.52
CA ASP A 402 -4.21 7.40 -16.92
C ASP A 402 -4.11 5.99 -17.55
N ASN A 403 -5.13 5.16 -17.34
CA ASN A 403 -5.17 3.76 -17.76
C ASN A 403 -4.04 2.90 -17.17
N GLY A 404 -3.59 3.25 -15.96
CA GLY A 404 -2.57 2.51 -15.22
C GLY A 404 -1.13 2.71 -15.70
N GLU A 405 -0.84 3.87 -16.29
CA GLU A 405 0.47 4.21 -16.87
C GLU A 405 1.27 5.25 -16.06
N GLU A 406 0.79 5.64 -14.87
CA GLU A 406 1.53 6.53 -13.95
C GLU A 406 2.08 5.74 -12.75
N TRP A 407 1.19 5.11 -12.00
CA TRP A 407 1.53 4.20 -10.91
C TRP A 407 1.30 2.76 -11.36
N ILE A 408 2.32 1.92 -11.20
CA ILE A 408 2.41 0.58 -11.75
C ILE A 408 2.90 -0.40 -10.68
N VAL A 409 3.08 -1.66 -11.08
CA VAL A 409 3.78 -2.66 -10.30
C VAL A 409 5.05 -3.07 -11.05
N SER A 410 6.19 -3.08 -10.37
CA SER A 410 7.48 -3.49 -10.91
C SER A 410 7.86 -4.86 -10.34
N HIS A 411 8.27 -5.78 -11.22
CA HIS A 411 8.83 -7.07 -10.83
C HIS A 411 10.30 -7.12 -11.20
N TYR A 412 11.14 -7.52 -10.26
CA TYR A 412 12.57 -7.69 -10.47
C TYR A 412 12.95 -9.13 -10.19
N LEU A 413 13.81 -9.69 -11.04
CA LEU A 413 14.56 -10.90 -10.73
C LEU A 413 16.03 -10.51 -10.64
N PHE A 414 16.65 -10.77 -9.49
CA PHE A 414 18.06 -10.52 -9.24
C PHE A 414 18.83 -11.82 -9.05
N ASP A 415 20.02 -11.88 -9.64
CA ASP A 415 21.05 -12.85 -9.31
C ASP A 415 21.86 -12.34 -8.12
N ARG A 416 22.13 -13.22 -7.15
CA ARG A 416 23.08 -12.94 -6.08
C ARG A 416 24.48 -12.72 -6.65
N LYS A 417 25.17 -11.65 -6.20
CA LYS A 417 26.58 -11.38 -6.55
C LYS A 417 27.55 -12.02 -5.58
#